data_AF-A0A5J4WYV0-F1
#
_entry.id   AF-A0A5J4WYV0-F1
#
_cell.length_a   1.000
_cell.length_b   1.000
_cell.length_c   1.000
_cell.angle_alpha   90.00
_cell.angle_beta   90.00
_cell.angle_gamma   90.00
#
_symmetry.space_group_name_H-M   'P 1'
#
loop_
_entity.id
_entity.type
_entity.pdbx_description
1 polymer ?
#
loop_
_entity_poly.entity_id
_entity_poly.type
_entity_poly.pdbx_seq_one_letter_code
_entity_poly.pdbx_strand_id
1 'polypeptide(L)'
;MPNSKEKRWKDCSRIAEGKRIFKRIYGKEFDDLYQGFNFATDIEQFIDSEQINVHVFTYGDKDQSPSYYAIHHYKCDTSDRDFNALLINNGVNAHILYVSDVQALTGYRYCDICKLQAFKISNPNINRDMKRHMKKCKKNKGKTVDKVILEKFARPFVPHILNNICYRYLFVNDRESEIKPTEYYITYDIETFQKFIQQNYGEYSTVTSYLIAYCIASTVKNKSGIHSFSYDI
;
A
#
# COMPACT_ATOMS: atom_id res chain seq x y z
N MET A 1 -21.80 28.12 -8.17
CA MET A 1 -20.90 29.15 -7.61
C MET A 1 -20.43 28.67 -6.24
N PRO A 2 -19.12 28.65 -5.94
CA PRO A 2 -18.63 28.26 -4.62
C PRO A 2 -19.17 29.23 -3.57
N ASN A 3 -19.54 28.68 -2.41
CA ASN A 3 -20.25 29.36 -1.33
C ASN A 3 -19.45 30.59 -0.83
N SER A 4 -20.02 31.78 -0.94
CA SER A 4 -19.35 33.09 -0.75
C SER A 4 -19.00 33.46 0.71
N LYS A 5 -18.90 32.46 1.60
CA LYS A 5 -18.64 32.64 3.03
C LYS A 5 -17.22 32.26 3.46
N GLU A 6 -16.38 31.74 2.58
CA GLU A 6 -14.99 31.46 2.91
C GLU A 6 -14.18 32.77 2.93
N LYS A 7 -13.78 33.19 4.14
CA LYS A 7 -12.82 34.29 4.35
C LYS A 7 -11.47 33.90 3.73
N ARG A 8 -11.28 34.22 2.45
CA ARG A 8 -9.98 34.09 1.80
C ARG A 8 -9.04 35.15 2.36
N TRP A 9 -7.89 34.73 2.86
CA TRP A 9 -6.86 35.65 3.33
C TRP A 9 -6.33 36.47 2.14
N LYS A 10 -6.06 37.76 2.36
CA LYS A 10 -5.43 38.60 1.34
C LYS A 10 -4.05 38.01 1.00
N ASP A 11 -3.66 38.07 -0.27
CA ASP A 11 -2.43 37.42 -0.74
C ASP A 11 -1.17 37.91 -0.01
N CYS A 12 -1.12 39.20 0.34
CA CYS A 12 -0.03 39.78 1.11
C CYS A 12 0.14 39.09 2.48
N SER A 13 -0.98 38.76 3.15
CA SER A 13 -0.98 38.07 4.43
C SER A 13 -0.53 36.62 4.31
N ARG A 14 -0.88 35.94 3.20
CA ARG A 14 -0.46 34.56 2.93
C ARG A 14 1.04 34.47 2.67
N ILE A 15 1.59 35.40 1.90
CA ILE A 15 3.04 35.46 1.61
C ILE A 15 3.83 35.78 2.88
N ALA A 16 3.39 36.76 3.67
CA ALA A 16 4.05 37.11 4.93
C ALA A 16 4.06 35.93 5.91
N GLU A 17 2.95 35.21 6.03
CA GLU A 17 2.85 34.02 6.87
C GLU A 17 3.73 32.88 6.36
N GLY A 18 3.78 32.66 5.04
CA GLY A 18 4.68 31.69 4.42
C GLY A 18 6.15 31.98 4.73
N LYS A 19 6.58 33.25 4.62
CA LYS A 19 7.96 33.66 4.97
C LYS A 19 8.25 33.48 6.46
N ARG A 20 7.29 33.77 7.35
CA ARG A 20 7.41 33.58 8.80
C ARG A 20 7.64 32.11 9.15
N ILE A 21 6.85 31.21 8.54
CA ILE A 21 6.97 29.76 8.73
C ILE A 21 8.31 29.26 8.16
N PHE A 22 8.70 29.71 6.97
CA PHE A 22 9.98 29.38 6.35
C PHE A 22 11.16 29.72 7.28
N LYS A 23 11.19 30.94 7.83
CA LYS A 23 12.22 31.38 8.76
C LYS A 23 12.29 30.53 10.02
N ARG A 24 11.13 30.13 10.55
CA ARG A 24 11.06 29.27 11.74
C ARG A 24 11.65 27.88 11.47
N ILE A 25 11.35 27.28 10.33
CA ILE A 25 11.79 25.91 9.98
C ILE A 25 13.27 25.88 9.60
N TYR A 26 13.69 26.78 8.71
CA TYR A 26 15.03 26.75 8.13
C TYR A 26 16.04 27.64 8.87
N GLY A 27 15.59 28.42 9.85
CA GLY A 27 16.44 29.36 10.60
C GLY A 27 16.98 30.52 9.77
N LYS A 28 16.51 30.71 8.53
CA LYS A 28 16.97 31.76 7.61
C LYS A 28 15.81 32.44 6.90
N GLU A 29 16.04 33.69 6.44
CA GLU A 29 15.04 34.39 5.64
C GLU A 29 14.80 33.68 4.31
N PHE A 30 13.57 33.80 3.78
CA PHE A 30 13.26 33.29 2.45
C PHE A 30 14.10 34.02 1.40
N ASP A 31 14.84 33.26 0.60
CA ASP A 31 15.72 33.76 -0.46
C ASP A 31 15.35 33.11 -1.81
N ASP A 32 15.73 33.78 -2.90
CA ASP A 32 15.46 33.31 -4.26
C ASP A 32 16.29 32.06 -4.64
N LEU A 33 17.24 31.64 -3.80
CA LEU A 33 18.04 30.43 -3.98
C LEU A 33 17.35 29.18 -3.41
N TYR A 34 16.19 29.33 -2.76
CA TYR A 34 15.45 28.21 -2.22
C TYR A 34 15.03 27.21 -3.31
N GLN A 35 15.63 26.02 -3.27
CA GLN A 35 15.44 24.97 -4.27
C GLN A 35 14.09 24.24 -4.16
N GLY A 36 13.24 24.63 -3.20
CA GLY A 36 11.96 23.98 -2.91
C GLY A 36 12.03 23.01 -1.73
N PHE A 37 10.90 22.37 -1.47
CA PHE A 37 10.73 21.37 -0.41
C PHE A 37 10.77 19.97 -1.02
N ASN A 38 11.73 19.14 -0.62
CA ASN A 38 11.83 17.77 -1.07
C ASN A 38 11.21 16.84 -0.02
N PHE A 39 10.03 16.28 -0.33
CA PHE A 39 9.34 15.33 0.56
C PHE A 39 10.18 14.09 0.91
N ALA A 40 11.14 13.67 0.09
CA ALA A 40 11.94 12.48 0.38
C ALA A 40 13.04 12.74 1.42
N THR A 41 13.53 13.98 1.52
CA THR A 41 14.68 14.33 2.38
C THR A 41 14.30 15.23 3.54
N ASP A 42 13.31 16.10 3.36
CA ASP A 42 13.05 17.22 4.28
C ASP A 42 11.84 16.95 5.21
N ILE A 43 11.00 15.96 4.87
CA ILE A 43 9.73 15.72 5.58
C ILE A 43 9.94 15.27 7.03
N GLU A 44 10.94 14.43 7.30
CA GLU A 44 11.22 13.92 8.64
C GLU A 44 11.64 15.06 9.57
N GLN A 45 12.59 15.90 9.13
CA GLN A 45 13.01 17.08 9.87
C GLN A 45 11.86 18.06 10.10
N PHE A 46 10.99 18.26 9.10
CA PHE A 46 9.82 19.11 9.23
C PHE A 46 8.83 18.57 10.28
N ILE A 47 8.55 17.26 10.26
CA ILE A 47 7.68 16.60 11.23
C ILE A 47 8.23 16.71 12.64
N ASP A 48 9.53 16.49 12.82
CA ASP A 48 10.18 16.52 14.12
C ASP A 48 10.27 17.95 14.66
N SER A 49 10.64 18.92 13.83
CA SER A 49 10.74 20.33 14.27
C SER A 49 9.38 20.93 14.61
N GLU A 50 8.37 20.64 13.80
CA GLU A 50 7.03 21.21 13.97
C GLU A 50 6.14 20.37 14.86
N GLN A 51 6.51 19.13 15.18
CA GLN A 51 5.73 18.18 15.96
C GLN A 51 4.31 18.08 15.39
N ILE A 52 4.18 17.59 14.15
CA ILE A 52 2.92 17.49 13.40
C ILE A 52 2.86 16.22 12.55
N ASN A 53 1.67 15.63 12.41
CA ASN A 53 1.37 14.61 11.42
C ASN A 53 1.13 15.27 10.07
N VAL A 54 1.63 14.69 8.97
CA VAL A 54 1.40 15.20 7.62
C VAL A 54 0.60 14.19 6.82
N HIS A 55 -0.53 14.61 6.27
CA HIS A 55 -1.37 13.79 5.40
C HIS A 55 -1.37 14.37 4.00
N VAL A 56 -0.89 13.59 3.03
CA VAL A 56 -0.75 14.05 1.65
C VAL A 56 -1.84 13.40 0.80
N PHE A 57 -2.64 14.25 0.17
CA PHE A 57 -3.70 13.90 -0.76
C PHE A 57 -3.28 14.24 -2.18
N THR A 58 -3.83 13.54 -3.16
CA THR A 58 -3.72 13.91 -4.56
C THR A 58 -5.07 13.80 -5.26
N TYR A 59 -5.13 14.27 -6.50
CA TYR A 59 -6.29 14.12 -7.37
C TYR A 59 -5.98 13.11 -8.46
N GLY A 60 -6.95 12.27 -8.81
CA GLY A 60 -6.85 11.39 -9.97
C GLY A 60 -8.18 11.32 -10.71
N ASP A 61 -8.06 11.33 -12.04
CA ASP A 61 -9.17 11.05 -12.95
C ASP A 61 -9.36 9.54 -13.05
N LYS A 62 -10.16 8.99 -12.15
CA LYS A 62 -10.75 7.67 -12.37
C LYS A 62 -12.15 7.89 -12.93
N ASP A 63 -12.36 7.40 -14.15
CA ASP A 63 -13.69 7.16 -14.73
C ASP A 63 -14.66 8.35 -14.62
N GLN A 64 -14.30 9.48 -15.24
CA GLN A 64 -15.17 10.64 -15.49
C GLN A 64 -15.54 11.52 -14.27
N SER A 65 -14.95 11.29 -13.09
CA SER A 65 -15.11 12.21 -11.95
C SER A 65 -13.78 12.43 -11.20
N PRO A 66 -13.39 13.69 -10.95
CA PRO A 66 -12.18 13.97 -10.18
C PRO A 66 -12.36 13.43 -8.77
N SER A 67 -11.49 12.51 -8.38
CA SER A 67 -11.51 11.90 -7.05
C SER A 67 -10.22 12.24 -6.31
N TYR A 68 -10.37 12.65 -5.04
CA TYR A 68 -9.25 12.94 -4.16
C TYR A 68 -9.01 11.76 -3.23
N TYR A 69 -7.77 11.33 -3.12
CA TYR A 69 -7.39 10.23 -2.25
C TYR A 69 -6.05 10.49 -1.57
N ALA A 70 -5.86 9.90 -0.39
CA ALA A 70 -4.61 9.97 0.34
C ALA A 70 -3.55 9.10 -0.35
N ILE A 71 -2.33 9.61 -0.46
CA ILE A 71 -1.17 8.89 -1.01
C ILE A 71 -0.14 8.55 0.04
N HIS A 72 0.04 9.42 1.05
CA HIS A 72 1.02 9.23 2.11
C HIS A 72 0.50 9.80 3.43
N HIS A 73 0.83 9.10 4.52
CA HIS A 73 0.58 9.55 5.89
C HIS A 73 1.90 9.47 6.65
N TYR A 74 2.44 10.63 7.01
CA TYR A 74 3.59 10.73 7.87
C TYR A 74 3.13 11.01 9.30
N LYS A 75 3.63 10.24 10.25
CA LYS A 75 3.17 10.26 11.63
C LYS A 75 4.27 10.75 12.57
N CYS A 76 3.90 11.66 13.46
CA CYS A 76 4.67 12.11 14.60
C CYS A 76 4.10 11.44 15.85
N ASP A 77 4.85 10.54 16.50
CA ASP A 77 4.34 9.80 17.67
C ASP A 77 4.06 10.70 18.89
N THR A 78 4.63 11.90 18.91
CA THR A 78 4.54 12.87 20.00
C THR A 78 3.45 13.93 19.78
N SER A 79 2.72 13.91 18.67
CA SER A 79 1.76 14.95 18.32
C SER A 79 0.42 14.44 17.78
N ASP A 80 -0.65 15.11 18.21
CA ASP A 80 -2.01 14.93 17.68
C ASP A 80 -2.40 16.01 16.65
N ARG A 81 -1.47 16.91 16.29
CA ARG A 81 -1.73 17.97 15.31
C ARG A 81 -1.58 17.44 13.89
N ASP A 82 -2.62 17.63 13.07
CA ASP A 82 -2.64 17.17 11.69
C ASP A 82 -2.43 18.34 10.71
N PHE A 83 -1.55 18.14 9.72
CA PHE A 83 -1.33 19.03 8.59
C PHE A 83 -1.72 18.31 7.30
N ASN A 84 -2.81 18.75 6.68
CA ASN A 84 -3.33 18.13 5.47
C ASN A 84 -2.89 18.92 4.24
N ALA A 85 -2.14 18.27 3.36
CA ALA A 85 -1.62 18.84 2.13
C ALA A 85 -2.23 18.14 0.91
N LEU A 86 -2.68 18.90 -0.07
CA LEU A 86 -3.11 18.41 -1.37
C LEU A 86 -2.02 18.72 -2.41
N LEU A 87 -1.50 17.68 -3.03
CA LEU A 87 -0.55 17.76 -4.13
C LEU A 87 -1.29 17.69 -5.47
N ILE A 88 -1.22 18.77 -6.24
CA ILE A 88 -1.74 18.87 -7.60
C ILE A 88 -0.56 18.97 -8.55
N ASN A 89 -0.35 17.92 -9.34
CA ASN A 89 0.62 17.95 -10.43
C ASN A 89 -0.12 18.19 -11.75
N ASN A 90 0.32 19.18 -12.54
CA ASN A 90 -0.21 19.44 -13.88
C ASN A 90 0.76 19.01 -15.00
N GLY A 91 1.75 18.17 -14.67
CA GLY A 91 2.77 17.65 -15.57
C GLY A 91 4.02 18.53 -15.67
N VAL A 92 3.90 19.84 -15.42
CA VAL A 92 5.01 20.81 -15.50
C VAL A 92 5.34 21.37 -14.12
N ASN A 93 4.32 21.64 -13.31
CA ASN A 93 4.43 22.21 -11.98
C ASN A 93 3.68 21.35 -10.95
N ALA A 94 4.26 21.25 -9.77
CA ALA A 94 3.59 20.71 -8.59
C ALA A 94 3.10 21.88 -7.71
N HIS A 95 1.81 21.89 -7.41
CA HIS A 95 1.20 22.82 -6.47
C HIS A 95 0.84 22.08 -5.19
N ILE A 96 1.17 22.68 -4.04
CA ILE A 96 0.78 22.18 -2.72
C ILE A 96 -0.26 23.13 -2.15
N LEU A 97 -1.41 22.59 -1.76
CA LEU A 97 -2.49 23.34 -1.12
C LEU A 97 -2.74 22.81 0.28
N TYR A 98 -3.03 23.70 1.21
CA TYR A 98 -3.51 23.32 2.53
C TYR A 98 -4.99 22.90 2.44
N VAL A 99 -5.33 21.78 3.07
CA VAL A 99 -6.71 21.25 3.11
C VAL A 99 -7.29 21.50 4.49
N SER A 100 -8.27 22.40 4.57
CA SER A 100 -8.99 22.70 5.82
C SER A 100 -10.07 21.67 6.14
N ASP A 101 -10.71 21.07 5.12
CA ASP A 101 -11.76 20.07 5.28
C ASP A 101 -11.48 18.86 4.38
N VAL A 102 -10.87 17.83 4.99
CA VAL A 102 -10.54 16.57 4.32
C VAL A 102 -11.80 15.79 3.93
N GLN A 103 -12.88 15.90 4.71
CA GLN A 103 -14.11 15.16 4.45
C GLN A 103 -14.83 15.73 3.24
N ALA A 104 -14.93 17.07 3.14
CA ALA A 104 -15.48 17.74 1.98
C ALA A 104 -14.65 17.48 0.72
N LEU A 105 -13.31 17.46 0.84
CA LEU A 105 -12.42 17.20 -0.28
C LEU A 105 -12.56 15.78 -0.82
N THR A 106 -12.50 14.78 0.06
CA THR A 106 -12.40 13.37 -0.35
C THR A 106 -13.76 12.68 -0.46
N GLY A 107 -14.80 13.17 0.24
CA GLY A 107 -16.06 12.44 0.42
C GLY A 107 -15.93 11.24 1.37
N TYR A 108 -14.81 11.13 2.10
CA TYR A 108 -14.54 10.09 3.06
C TYR A 108 -14.33 10.66 4.46
N ARG A 109 -14.85 9.93 5.45
CA ARG A 109 -14.54 10.14 6.85
C ARG A 109 -13.44 9.17 7.28
N TYR A 110 -12.32 9.71 7.72
CA TYR A 110 -11.20 8.95 8.25
C TYR A 110 -11.42 8.61 9.73
N CYS A 111 -10.84 7.51 10.20
CA CYS A 111 -10.87 7.15 11.61
C CYS A 111 -9.99 8.10 12.44
N ASP A 112 -10.53 8.63 13.54
CA ASP A 112 -9.83 9.58 14.41
C ASP A 112 -8.64 8.97 15.18
N ILE A 113 -8.48 7.65 15.18
CA ILE A 113 -7.44 6.95 15.94
C ILE A 113 -6.28 6.55 15.03
N CYS A 114 -6.57 5.77 13.99
CA CYS A 114 -5.51 5.31 13.07
C CYS A 114 -5.24 6.28 11.94
N LYS A 115 -6.16 7.21 11.63
CA LYS A 115 -6.09 8.16 10.50
C LYS A 115 -5.96 7.53 9.10
N LEU A 116 -5.86 6.20 9.01
CA LEU A 116 -5.69 5.43 7.77
C LEU A 116 -7.01 4.89 7.22
N GLN A 117 -7.87 4.35 8.10
CA GLN A 117 -9.13 3.76 7.64
C GLN A 117 -10.13 4.86 7.24
N ALA A 118 -10.52 4.87 5.97
CA ALA A 118 -11.56 5.75 5.44
C ALA A 118 -12.91 5.04 5.23
N PHE A 119 -13.99 5.79 5.39
CA PHE A 119 -15.38 5.36 5.17
C PHE A 119 -16.11 6.37 4.30
N LYS A 120 -16.75 5.90 3.22
CA LYS A 120 -17.46 6.79 2.29
C LYS A 120 -18.66 7.44 2.98
N ILE A 121 -18.74 8.76 2.94
CA ILE A 121 -19.80 9.53 3.62
C ILE A 121 -21.19 9.20 3.06
N SER A 122 -21.27 8.85 1.77
CA SER A 122 -22.53 8.45 1.13
C SER A 122 -23.08 7.10 1.62
N ASN A 123 -22.33 6.32 2.42
CA ASN A 123 -22.81 5.03 2.92
C ASN A 123 -23.76 5.25 4.13
N PRO A 124 -25.03 4.80 4.06
CA PRO A 124 -25.97 4.95 5.17
C PRO A 124 -25.53 4.23 6.46
N ASN A 125 -24.68 3.20 6.33
CA ASN A 125 -24.18 2.42 7.45
C ASN A 125 -22.86 2.95 8.04
N ILE A 126 -22.39 4.12 7.61
CA ILE A 126 -21.09 4.69 8.02
C ILE A 126 -20.89 4.71 9.54
N ASN A 127 -21.91 5.12 10.30
CA ASN A 127 -21.82 5.23 11.76
C ASN A 127 -21.61 3.85 12.42
N ARG A 128 -22.30 2.82 11.92
CA ARG A 128 -22.16 1.44 12.40
C ARG A 128 -20.77 0.90 12.09
N ASP A 129 -20.31 1.09 10.86
CA ASP A 129 -19.05 0.53 10.37
C ASP A 129 -17.85 1.24 11.04
N MET A 130 -17.92 2.56 11.18
CA MET A 130 -16.95 3.36 11.93
C MET A 130 -16.89 2.93 13.39
N LYS A 131 -18.03 2.79 14.08
CA LYS A 131 -18.06 2.35 15.50
C LYS A 131 -17.44 0.97 15.68
N ARG A 132 -17.74 0.04 14.76
CA ARG A 132 -17.16 -1.31 14.75
C ARG A 132 -15.64 -1.27 14.58
N HIS A 133 -15.16 -0.46 13.64
CA HIS A 133 -13.73 -0.26 13.42
C HIS A 133 -13.08 0.39 14.64
N MET A 134 -13.59 1.52 15.14
CA MET A 134 -13.02 2.23 16.29
C MET A 134 -12.88 1.33 17.53
N LYS A 135 -13.84 0.43 17.79
CA LYS A 135 -13.72 -0.54 18.89
C LYS A 135 -12.49 -1.44 18.73
N LYS A 136 -12.24 -1.94 17.52
CA LYS A 136 -11.06 -2.76 17.20
C LYS A 136 -9.77 -1.93 17.20
N CYS A 137 -9.83 -0.73 16.60
CA CYS A 137 -8.71 0.19 16.48
C CYS A 137 -8.19 0.64 17.86
N LYS A 138 -9.09 0.98 18.80
CA LYS A 138 -8.73 1.26 20.20
C LYS A 138 -8.00 0.10 20.85
N LYS A 139 -8.51 -1.13 20.68
CA LYS A 139 -7.88 -2.34 21.24
C LYS A 139 -6.46 -2.53 20.70
N ASN A 140 -6.24 -2.18 19.43
CA ASN A 140 -4.94 -2.29 18.76
C ASN A 140 -4.06 -1.04 18.89
N LYS A 141 -4.44 -0.06 19.74
CA LYS A 141 -3.72 1.21 19.92
C LYS A 141 -3.46 1.95 18.59
N GLY A 142 -4.44 1.96 17.69
CA GLY A 142 -4.32 2.62 16.39
C GLY A 142 -3.47 1.89 15.35
N LYS A 143 -2.84 0.76 15.72
CA LYS A 143 -2.01 -0.01 14.80
C LYS A 143 -2.86 -0.92 13.90
N THR A 144 -2.50 -0.95 12.63
CA THR A 144 -2.99 -1.96 11.70
C THR A 144 -2.39 -3.30 12.12
N VAL A 145 -3.25 -4.28 12.40
CA VAL A 145 -2.81 -5.64 12.71
C VAL A 145 -3.02 -6.45 11.45
N ASP A 146 -1.95 -6.64 10.70
CA ASP A 146 -1.97 -7.52 9.54
C ASP A 146 -2.06 -8.97 10.03
N LYS A 147 -3.11 -9.66 9.59
CA LYS A 147 -3.27 -11.07 9.87
C LYS A 147 -2.84 -11.83 8.64
N VAL A 148 -1.72 -12.54 8.75
CA VAL A 148 -1.37 -13.57 7.76
C VAL A 148 -2.35 -14.71 7.93
N ILE A 149 -3.29 -14.82 6.99
CA ILE A 149 -4.18 -15.97 6.91
C ILE A 149 -3.44 -17.02 6.09
N LEU A 150 -2.81 -17.97 6.78
CA LEU A 150 -2.27 -19.16 6.12
C LEU A 150 -3.45 -20.02 5.67
N GLU A 151 -3.37 -20.53 4.45
CA GLU A 151 -4.34 -21.51 3.98
C GLU A 151 -4.21 -22.79 4.81
N LYS A 152 -5.34 -23.43 5.15
CA LYS A 152 -5.37 -24.63 6.01
C LYS A 152 -4.65 -25.84 5.40
N PHE A 153 -4.30 -25.77 4.13
CA PHE A 153 -3.64 -26.83 3.38
C PHE A 153 -2.45 -26.22 2.63
N ALA A 154 -1.34 -26.97 2.60
CA ALA A 154 -0.20 -26.62 1.77
C ALA A 154 -0.65 -26.67 0.30
N ARG A 155 -0.79 -25.52 -0.34
CA ARG A 155 -0.94 -25.50 -1.80
C ARG A 155 0.44 -25.73 -2.42
N PRO A 156 0.60 -26.73 -3.30
CA PRO A 156 1.78 -26.75 -4.14
C PRO A 156 1.82 -25.42 -4.92
N PHE A 157 2.97 -24.73 -4.89
CA PHE A 157 3.14 -23.46 -5.57
C PHE A 157 3.20 -23.72 -7.08
N VAL A 158 2.03 -23.84 -7.70
CA VAL A 158 1.88 -24.02 -9.14
C VAL A 158 0.91 -22.95 -9.67
N PRO A 159 1.33 -21.67 -9.71
CA PRO A 159 0.44 -20.54 -9.98
C PRO A 159 -0.29 -20.67 -11.32
N HIS A 160 0.36 -21.28 -12.32
CA HIS A 160 -0.20 -21.46 -13.65
C HIS A 160 -1.30 -22.52 -13.71
N ILE A 161 -1.33 -23.49 -12.78
CA ILE A 161 -2.41 -24.47 -12.68
C ILE A 161 -3.61 -23.87 -11.95
N LEU A 162 -3.36 -23.24 -10.79
CA LEU A 162 -4.42 -22.75 -9.90
C LEU A 162 -5.12 -21.49 -10.40
N ASN A 163 -4.45 -20.65 -11.20
CA ASN A 163 -5.06 -19.45 -11.79
C ASN A 163 -5.79 -19.73 -13.12
N ASN A 164 -5.68 -20.94 -13.68
CA ASN A 164 -6.38 -21.29 -14.91
C ASN A 164 -7.76 -21.87 -14.57
N ILE A 165 -8.81 -21.17 -14.99
CA ILE A 165 -10.20 -21.56 -14.75
C ILE A 165 -10.52 -22.97 -15.26
N CYS A 166 -9.92 -23.38 -16.40
CA CYS A 166 -10.15 -24.69 -16.99
C CYS A 166 -9.56 -25.82 -16.14
N TYR A 167 -8.32 -25.66 -15.67
CA TYR A 167 -7.71 -26.66 -14.80
C TYR A 167 -8.46 -26.79 -13.48
N ARG A 168 -8.86 -25.66 -12.87
CA ARG A 168 -9.67 -25.69 -11.65
C ARG A 168 -11.00 -26.42 -11.84
N TYR A 169 -11.65 -26.24 -13.00
CA TYR A 169 -12.87 -26.97 -13.35
C TYR A 169 -12.62 -28.48 -13.48
N LEU A 170 -11.56 -28.89 -14.18
CA LEU A 170 -11.25 -30.32 -14.36
C LEU A 170 -10.90 -31.01 -13.03
N PHE A 171 -10.11 -30.36 -12.16
CA PHE A 171 -9.76 -30.89 -10.83
C PHE A 171 -10.99 -31.06 -9.92
N VAL A 172 -11.92 -30.10 -9.89
CA VAL A 172 -13.12 -30.19 -9.02
C VAL A 172 -14.08 -31.30 -9.47
N ASN A 173 -13.97 -31.75 -10.72
CA ASN A 173 -14.85 -32.78 -11.28
C ASN A 173 -14.13 -34.13 -11.49
N ASP A 174 -12.95 -34.34 -10.89
CA ASP A 174 -12.14 -35.56 -11.06
C ASP A 174 -11.81 -35.91 -12.53
N ARG A 175 -11.71 -34.89 -13.40
CA ARG A 175 -11.43 -35.00 -14.84
C ARG A 175 -9.98 -34.68 -15.19
N GLU A 176 -9.07 -35.05 -14.32
CA GLU A 176 -7.64 -34.74 -14.41
C GLU A 176 -6.98 -35.37 -15.65
N SER A 177 -7.51 -36.51 -16.10
CA SER A 177 -7.07 -37.22 -17.31
C SER A 177 -7.29 -36.42 -18.60
N GLU A 178 -8.12 -35.39 -18.57
CA GLU A 178 -8.37 -34.49 -19.70
C GLU A 178 -7.39 -33.32 -19.77
N ILE A 179 -6.55 -33.14 -18.75
CA ILE A 179 -5.47 -32.16 -18.76
C ILE A 179 -4.45 -32.59 -19.81
N LYS A 180 -4.58 -32.03 -21.01
CA LYS A 180 -3.57 -32.15 -22.05
C LYS A 180 -2.58 -31.01 -21.90
N PRO A 181 -1.27 -31.28 -21.87
CA PRO A 181 -0.29 -30.21 -21.91
C PRO A 181 -0.48 -29.42 -23.21
N THR A 182 -0.27 -28.10 -23.15
CA THR A 182 -0.14 -27.25 -24.33
C THR A 182 0.88 -27.88 -25.29
N GLU A 183 0.68 -27.80 -26.60
CA GLU A 183 1.51 -28.48 -27.63
C GLU A 183 3.02 -28.41 -27.39
N TYR A 184 3.48 -27.33 -26.75
CA TYR A 184 4.84 -27.13 -26.27
C TYR A 184 4.82 -26.88 -24.77
N TYR A 185 5.63 -27.63 -24.04
CA TYR A 185 5.66 -27.58 -22.58
C TYR A 185 7.06 -27.87 -22.04
N ILE A 186 7.29 -27.41 -20.81
CA ILE A 186 8.49 -27.75 -20.04
C ILE A 186 7.99 -28.34 -18.72
N THR A 187 8.40 -29.57 -18.39
CA THR A 187 8.22 -30.15 -17.07
C THR A 187 9.52 -30.07 -16.29
N TYR A 188 9.40 -29.96 -14.97
CA TYR A 188 10.52 -30.04 -14.04
C TYR A 188 10.23 -31.15 -13.05
N ASP A 189 11.22 -32.01 -12.86
CA ASP A 189 11.28 -32.97 -11.76
C ASP A 189 12.41 -32.51 -10.83
N ILE A 190 12.05 -32.19 -9.59
CA ILE A 190 12.97 -31.57 -8.63
C ILE A 190 13.18 -32.55 -7.49
N GLU A 191 14.39 -33.10 -7.43
CA GLU A 191 14.78 -33.97 -6.36
C GLU A 191 15.23 -33.14 -5.16
N THR A 192 14.62 -33.43 -4.01
CA THR A 192 14.87 -32.69 -2.78
C THR A 192 15.27 -33.62 -1.65
N PHE A 193 16.10 -33.13 -0.73
CA PHE A 193 16.31 -33.78 0.56
C PHE A 193 15.82 -32.86 1.70
N GLN A 194 15.37 -33.48 2.78
CA GLN A 194 14.85 -32.77 3.93
C GLN A 194 15.98 -32.38 4.89
N LYS A 195 16.11 -31.07 5.17
CA LYS A 195 17.01 -30.54 6.21
C LYS A 195 16.20 -30.14 7.43
N PHE A 196 16.36 -30.90 8.52
CA PHE A 196 15.71 -30.60 9.80
C PHE A 196 16.37 -29.40 10.47
N ILE A 197 15.56 -28.43 10.91
CA ILE A 197 16.04 -27.15 11.46
C ILE A 197 15.32 -26.70 12.73
N GLN A 198 14.09 -27.19 12.99
CA GLN A 198 13.28 -26.86 14.19
C GLN A 198 13.41 -25.40 14.66
N GLN A 199 13.19 -24.46 13.74
CA GLN A 199 13.40 -23.03 14.00
C GLN A 199 12.09 -22.35 14.39
N ASN A 200 12.08 -21.66 15.53
CA ASN A 200 10.92 -20.89 15.99
C ASN A 200 10.86 -19.52 15.30
N TYR A 201 9.66 -19.12 14.89
CA TYR A 201 9.34 -17.81 14.34
C TYR A 201 8.20 -17.19 15.16
N GLY A 202 8.57 -16.40 16.18
CA GLY A 202 7.62 -15.86 17.15
C GLY A 202 7.12 -16.92 18.15
N GLU A 203 6.04 -16.59 18.87
CA GLU A 203 5.54 -17.42 19.99
C GLU A 203 4.71 -18.63 19.56
N TYR A 204 4.20 -18.65 18.32
CA TYR A 204 3.19 -19.62 17.88
C TYR A 204 3.53 -20.33 16.58
N SER A 205 4.76 -20.23 16.08
CA SER A 205 5.13 -20.85 14.81
C SER A 205 6.53 -21.43 14.86
N THR A 206 6.67 -22.65 14.34
CA THR A 206 7.93 -23.39 14.27
C THR A 206 8.04 -24.04 12.89
N VAL A 207 9.17 -23.84 12.22
CA VAL A 207 9.50 -24.53 10.98
C VAL A 207 10.31 -25.78 11.33
N THR A 208 9.76 -26.95 11.05
CA THR A 208 10.40 -28.23 11.40
C THR A 208 11.57 -28.55 10.47
N SER A 209 11.44 -28.26 9.18
CA SER A 209 12.45 -28.57 8.15
C SER A 209 12.30 -27.70 6.91
N TYR A 210 13.38 -27.62 6.11
CA TYR A 210 13.35 -27.14 4.73
C TYR A 210 13.57 -28.29 3.76
N LEU A 211 13.01 -28.19 2.55
CA LEU A 211 13.38 -29.04 1.42
C LEU A 211 14.46 -28.32 0.62
N ILE A 212 15.60 -28.97 0.44
CA ILE A 212 16.72 -28.45 -0.35
C ILE A 212 16.75 -29.24 -1.65
N ALA A 213 16.58 -28.55 -2.77
CA ALA A 213 16.76 -29.13 -4.10
C ALA A 213 18.24 -29.41 -4.33
N TYR A 214 18.56 -30.60 -4.83
CA TYR A 214 19.92 -31.00 -5.18
C TYR A 214 20.05 -31.45 -6.63
N CYS A 215 18.95 -31.83 -7.27
CA CYS A 215 18.92 -32.11 -8.71
C CYS A 215 17.62 -31.58 -9.31
N ILE A 216 17.72 -31.06 -10.54
CA ILE A 216 16.57 -30.72 -11.37
C ILE A 216 16.72 -31.42 -12.70
N ALA A 217 15.76 -32.27 -13.04
CA ALA A 217 15.56 -32.75 -14.39
C ALA A 217 14.49 -31.90 -15.07
N SER A 218 14.79 -31.35 -16.24
CA SER A 218 13.85 -30.62 -17.08
C SER A 218 13.58 -31.39 -18.37
N THR A 219 12.32 -31.52 -18.74
CA THR A 219 11.93 -32.09 -20.04
C THR A 219 11.18 -31.05 -20.86
N VAL A 220 11.71 -30.74 -22.05
CA VAL A 220 11.17 -29.76 -22.98
C VAL A 220 10.56 -30.48 -24.17
N LYS A 221 9.26 -30.28 -24.39
CA LYS A 221 8.56 -30.67 -25.62
C LYS A 221 8.45 -29.44 -26.54
N ASN A 222 9.04 -29.53 -27.73
CA ASN A 222 8.93 -28.52 -28.78
C ASN A 222 8.61 -29.18 -30.14
N LYS A 223 8.58 -28.39 -31.23
CA LYS A 223 8.35 -28.90 -32.60
C LYS A 223 9.37 -29.95 -33.07
N SER A 224 10.61 -29.86 -32.59
CA SER A 224 11.71 -30.75 -32.99
C SER A 224 11.71 -32.09 -32.25
N GLY A 225 11.02 -32.20 -31.10
CA GLY A 225 11.01 -33.42 -30.30
C GLY A 225 10.88 -33.19 -28.81
N ILE A 226 11.23 -34.22 -28.04
CA ILE A 226 11.33 -34.18 -26.58
C ILE A 226 12.82 -34.16 -26.25
N HIS A 227 13.23 -33.20 -25.43
CA HIS A 227 14.61 -33.02 -24.99
C HIS A 227 14.63 -33.01 -23.47
N SER A 228 15.47 -33.84 -22.86
CA SER A 228 15.61 -33.91 -21.41
C SER A 228 17.02 -33.47 -20.99
N PHE A 229 17.07 -32.69 -19.92
CA PHE A 229 18.29 -32.10 -19.36
C PHE A 229 18.28 -32.34 -17.86
N SER A 230 19.43 -32.63 -17.27
CA SER A 230 19.57 -32.77 -15.81
C SER A 230 20.69 -31.86 -15.32
N TYR A 231 20.45 -31.19 -14.20
CA TYR A 231 21.38 -30.27 -13.56
C TYR A 231 21.45 -30.57 -12.06
N ASP A 232 22.65 -30.83 -11.56
CA ASP A 232 22.92 -30.89 -10.13
C ASP A 232 23.11 -29.46 -9.60
N ILE A 233 22.58 -29.18 -8.39
CA ILE A 233 22.61 -27.85 -7.73
C ILE A 233 23.62 -27.85 -6.59
#